data_AF-A0A3S4VJK6-F1
#
_entry.id   AF-A0A3S4VJK6-F1
#
_cell.length_a   1.000
_cell.length_b   1.000
_cell.length_c   1.000
_cell.angle_alpha   90.00
_cell.angle_beta   90.00
_cell.angle_gamma   90.00
#
_symmetry.space_group_name_H-M   'P 1'
#
loop_
_entity.id
_entity.type
_entity.pdbx_description
1 polymer ?
#
loop_
_entity_poly.entity_id
_entity_poly.type
_entity_poly.pdbx_seq_one_letter_code
_entity_poly.pdbx_strand_id
1 'polypeptide(L)'
;MDRMVDTGVHVVASRAVAQVRISPSVATAEDLKRLVDDSQMRPGCYRIAFSVAGFSGEAMRFAEECGIGLLVLRPDGSAIPVNAWGENLAGVRPASAPLMAAPAPLAPMPAPAVPARRSFWRHPMTWYVIAIMMLGTAITGVSRIFTEGDVGASIGTLVICLLLAYVSFRYAQKLGRQARW
;
A
#
# COMPACT_ATOMS: atom_id res chain seq x y z
N MET A 1 14.07 29.25 3.37
CA MET A 1 12.89 28.42 3.68
C MET A 1 13.24 26.99 3.29
N ASP A 2 13.68 26.21 4.27
CA ASP A 2 14.03 24.82 4.08
C ASP A 2 12.72 24.04 3.89
N ARG A 3 12.34 23.79 2.63
CA ARG A 3 11.17 22.96 2.34
C ARG A 3 11.55 21.56 2.79
N MET A 4 11.00 21.14 3.93
CA MET A 4 11.11 19.79 4.46
C MET A 4 10.74 18.80 3.35
N VAL A 5 11.75 18.24 2.69
CA VAL A 5 11.56 17.26 1.62
C VAL A 5 11.16 15.97 2.34
N ASP A 6 9.92 15.55 2.14
CA ASP A 6 9.42 14.28 2.64
C ASP A 6 10.26 13.14 2.01
N THR A 7 11.22 12.65 2.79
CA THR A 7 12.31 11.76 2.36
C THR A 7 12.29 10.44 3.13
N GLY A 8 11.11 9.93 3.45
CA GLY A 8 10.92 8.62 4.07
C GLY A 8 10.38 7.55 3.11
N VAL A 9 10.05 6.37 3.65
CA VAL A 9 9.28 5.34 2.96
C VAL A 9 7.82 5.78 2.82
N HIS A 10 7.32 5.85 1.59
CA HIS A 10 5.94 6.25 1.30
C HIS A 10 5.01 5.08 1.03
N VAL A 11 5.55 3.95 0.56
CA VAL A 11 4.76 2.78 0.18
C VAL A 11 5.40 1.52 0.76
N VAL A 12 4.58 0.70 1.41
CA VAL A 12 4.96 -0.65 1.85
C VAL A 12 3.99 -1.65 1.24
N ALA A 13 4.54 -2.61 0.50
CA ALA A 13 3.85 -3.74 -0.09
C ALA A 13 4.44 -5.05 0.47
N SER A 14 3.79 -6.17 0.18
CA SER A 14 4.19 -7.50 0.69
C SER A 14 5.63 -7.90 0.32
N ARG A 15 6.13 -7.39 -0.81
CA ARG A 15 7.48 -7.65 -1.33
C ARG A 15 8.18 -6.40 -1.86
N ALA A 16 7.71 -5.21 -1.52
CA ALA A 16 8.36 -4.00 -2.00
C ALA A 16 8.21 -2.86 -1.00
N VAL A 17 9.24 -2.04 -0.91
CA VAL A 17 9.22 -0.77 -0.19
C VAL A 17 9.58 0.31 -1.19
N ALA A 18 8.82 1.41 -1.21
CA ALA A 18 9.08 2.49 -2.12
C ALA A 18 9.05 3.87 -1.47
N GLN A 19 9.90 4.74 -2.00
CA GLN A 19 9.91 6.16 -1.76
C GLN A 19 9.47 6.90 -3.02
N VAL A 20 8.67 7.94 -2.86
CA VAL A 20 8.16 8.78 -3.94
C VAL A 20 8.52 10.23 -3.67
N ARG A 21 9.37 10.78 -4.53
CA ARG A 21 9.80 12.17 -4.47
C ARG A 21 9.18 12.98 -5.61
N ILE A 22 8.36 13.96 -5.23
CA ILE A 22 7.69 14.90 -6.16
C ILE A 22 8.45 16.26 -6.21
N SER A 23 9.59 16.36 -5.52
CA SER A 23 10.42 17.58 -5.55
C SER A 23 11.02 17.83 -6.94
N PRO A 24 11.10 19.09 -7.40
CA PRO A 24 11.77 19.45 -8.66
C PRO A 24 13.30 19.35 -8.57
N SER A 25 13.87 19.09 -7.38
CA SER A 25 15.31 18.87 -7.21
C SER A 25 15.68 17.41 -7.46
N VAL A 26 16.80 17.21 -8.18
CA VAL A 26 17.39 15.90 -8.46
C VAL A 26 17.61 15.11 -7.16
N ALA A 27 17.23 13.83 -7.16
CA ALA A 27 17.41 12.95 -6.02
C ALA A 27 18.90 12.58 -5.86
N THR A 28 19.37 12.57 -4.62
CA THR A 28 20.78 12.37 -4.24
C THR A 28 20.98 11.00 -3.61
N ALA A 29 22.25 10.59 -3.45
CA ALA A 29 22.58 9.35 -2.76
C ALA A 29 22.11 9.35 -1.30
N GLU A 30 22.08 10.51 -0.65
CA GLU A 30 21.60 10.66 0.72
C GLU A 30 20.11 10.31 0.85
N ASP A 31 19.31 10.67 -0.14
CA ASP A 31 17.89 10.31 -0.18
C ASP A 31 17.70 8.78 -0.25
N LEU A 32 18.56 8.11 -1.03
CA LEU A 32 18.52 6.65 -1.16
C LEU A 32 19.07 5.92 0.06
N LYS A 33 20.09 6.48 0.74
CA LYS A 33 20.59 5.93 2.01
C LYS A 33 19.49 5.91 3.06
N ARG A 34 18.73 7.00 3.20
CA ARG A 34 17.57 7.07 4.09
C ARG A 34 16.53 6.00 3.75
N LEU A 35 16.24 5.79 2.46
CA LEU A 35 15.36 4.70 2.04
C LEU A 35 15.89 3.32 2.47
N VAL A 36 17.20 3.08 2.38
CA VAL A 36 17.81 1.83 2.83
C VAL A 36 17.68 1.68 4.35
N ASP A 37 17.99 2.71 5.12
CA ASP A 37 17.95 2.69 6.58
C ASP A 37 16.52 2.53 7.12
N ASP A 38 15.56 3.25 6.53
CA ASP A 38 14.14 3.19 6.91
C ASP A 38 13.47 1.90 6.43
N SER A 39 14.07 1.19 5.46
CA SER A 39 13.53 -0.06 4.97
C SER A 39 13.79 -1.22 5.94
N GLN A 40 12.77 -1.62 6.68
CA GLN A 40 12.73 -2.88 7.42
C GLN A 40 12.63 -4.08 6.46
N MET A 41 13.71 -4.34 5.72
CA MET A 41 13.72 -5.30 4.62
C MET A 41 13.65 -6.74 5.09
N ARG A 42 12.81 -7.52 4.41
CA ARG A 42 12.73 -8.98 4.55
C ARG A 42 13.37 -9.63 3.33
N PRO A 43 13.87 -10.88 3.43
CA PRO A 43 14.37 -11.60 2.28
C PRO A 43 13.34 -11.64 1.14
N GLY A 44 13.75 -11.26 -0.07
CA GLY A 44 12.89 -11.25 -1.25
C GLY A 44 11.99 -10.01 -1.41
N CYS A 45 12.20 -8.96 -0.62
CA CYS A 45 11.64 -7.62 -0.84
C CYS A 45 12.50 -6.80 -1.81
N TYR A 46 11.86 -5.94 -2.59
CA TYR A 46 12.50 -4.97 -3.50
C TYR A 46 12.46 -3.57 -2.89
N ARG A 47 13.51 -2.77 -3.12
CA ARG A 47 13.49 -1.32 -2.86
C ARG A 47 13.26 -0.59 -4.18
N ILE A 48 12.40 0.42 -4.14
CA ILE A 48 12.07 1.21 -5.33
C ILE A 48 12.10 2.69 -4.96
N ALA A 49 12.75 3.51 -5.78
CA ALA A 49 12.72 4.95 -5.62
C ALA A 49 12.11 5.60 -6.87
N PHE A 50 11.13 6.48 -6.65
CA PHE A 50 10.50 7.28 -7.68
C PHE A 50 10.91 8.75 -7.53
N SER A 51 11.25 9.40 -8.63
CA SER A 51 11.57 10.84 -8.66
C SER A 51 10.96 11.51 -9.89
N VAL A 52 10.36 12.68 -9.73
CA VAL A 52 9.94 13.51 -10.89
C VAL A 52 11.11 14.25 -11.54
N ALA A 53 12.17 14.55 -10.78
CA ALA A 53 13.32 15.32 -11.24
C ALA A 53 14.51 14.46 -11.70
N GLY A 54 14.40 13.13 -11.59
CA GLY A 54 15.50 12.21 -11.84
C GLY A 54 16.45 12.03 -10.65
N PHE A 55 17.59 11.42 -10.91
CA PHE A 55 18.59 10.99 -9.93
C PHE A 55 19.97 11.50 -10.34
N SER A 56 20.82 11.82 -9.36
CA SER A 56 22.22 12.18 -9.62
C SER A 56 23.02 10.94 -10.02
N GLY A 57 24.16 11.12 -10.68
CA GLY A 57 25.04 10.01 -11.04
C GLY A 57 25.53 9.21 -9.82
N GLU A 58 25.77 9.88 -8.70
CA GLU A 58 26.10 9.24 -7.42
C GLU A 58 24.94 8.40 -6.88
N ALA A 59 23.71 8.91 -6.96
CA ALA A 59 22.51 8.18 -6.56
C ALA A 59 22.30 6.94 -7.42
N MET A 60 22.53 7.03 -8.72
CA MET A 60 22.43 5.88 -9.64
C MET A 60 23.45 4.80 -9.29
N ARG A 61 24.71 5.17 -9.05
CA ARG A 61 25.74 4.22 -8.59
C ARG A 61 25.35 3.54 -7.28
N PHE A 62 24.93 4.33 -6.29
CA PHE A 62 24.52 3.81 -4.99
C PHE A 62 23.32 2.85 -5.11
N ALA A 63 22.36 3.17 -5.98
CA ALA A 63 21.21 2.32 -6.26
C ALA A 63 21.61 0.95 -6.81
N GLU A 64 22.60 0.89 -7.70
CA GLU A 64 23.12 -0.38 -8.23
C GLU A 64 23.78 -1.22 -7.13
N GLU A 65 24.61 -0.60 -6.30
CA GLU A 65 25.29 -1.26 -5.17
C GLU A 65 24.29 -1.84 -4.15
N CYS A 66 23.17 -1.14 -3.94
CA CYS A 66 22.15 -1.51 -2.95
C CYS A 66 20.94 -2.28 -3.51
N GLY A 67 20.91 -2.55 -4.83
CA GLY A 67 19.81 -3.24 -5.50
C GLY A 67 18.48 -2.48 -5.47
N ILE A 68 18.52 -1.17 -5.70
CA ILE A 68 17.34 -0.28 -5.69
C ILE A 68 16.87 -0.05 -7.13
N GLY A 69 15.59 -0.30 -7.40
CA GLY A 69 14.97 0.06 -8.67
C GLY A 69 14.66 1.54 -8.74
N LEU A 70 15.18 2.22 -9.77
CA LEU A 70 14.98 3.66 -9.98
C LEU A 70 14.00 3.90 -11.12
N LEU A 71 12.96 4.70 -10.84
CA LEU A 71 11.98 5.11 -11.84
C LEU A 71 11.77 6.62 -11.83
N VAL A 72 11.72 7.22 -13.01
CA VAL A 72 11.38 8.63 -13.20
C VAL A 72 9.92 8.78 -13.56
N LEU A 73 9.19 9.55 -12.76
CA LEU A 73 7.78 9.84 -13.00
C LEU A 73 7.65 10.97 -14.02
N ARG A 74 6.92 10.71 -15.09
CA ARG A 74 6.61 11.69 -16.13
C ARG A 74 5.28 12.39 -15.84
N PRO A 75 5.06 13.58 -16.41
CA PRO A 75 3.79 14.31 -16.26
C PRO A 75 2.54 13.55 -16.78
N ASP A 76 2.73 12.63 -17.72
CA ASP A 76 1.67 11.76 -18.25
C ASP A 76 1.31 10.59 -17.31
N GLY A 77 1.95 10.50 -16.14
CA GLY A 77 1.77 9.45 -15.16
C GLY A 77 2.58 8.18 -15.44
N SER A 78 3.37 8.13 -16.51
CA SER A 78 4.27 7.01 -16.78
C SER A 78 5.47 6.99 -15.84
N ALA A 79 5.97 5.79 -15.54
CA ALA A 79 7.17 5.57 -14.73
C ALA A 79 8.25 4.94 -15.62
N ILE A 80 9.29 5.70 -15.93
CA ILE A 80 10.37 5.27 -16.82
C ILE A 80 11.51 4.70 -15.97
N PRO A 81 11.89 3.42 -16.13
CA PRO A 81 13.04 2.88 -15.43
C PRO A 81 14.32 3.56 -15.92
N VAL A 82 15.26 3.82 -15.01
CA VAL A 82 16.53 4.50 -15.35
C VAL A 82 17.76 3.72 -14.91
N ASN A 83 17.58 2.50 -14.44
CA ASN A 83 18.66 1.60 -14.04
C ASN A 83 18.24 0.14 -14.21
N ALA A 84 19.19 -0.80 -14.14
CA ALA A 84 18.95 -2.20 -14.47
C ALA A 84 17.89 -2.84 -13.54
N TRP A 85 17.87 -2.46 -12.27
CA TRP A 85 16.86 -2.93 -11.32
C TRP A 85 15.46 -2.39 -11.65
N GLY A 86 15.34 -1.12 -12.03
CA GLY A 86 14.09 -0.53 -12.51
C GLY A 86 13.60 -1.21 -13.79
N GLU A 87 14.50 -1.48 -14.72
CA GLU A 87 14.18 -2.18 -15.97
C GLU A 87 13.69 -3.60 -15.70
N ASN A 88 14.34 -4.31 -14.79
CA ASN A 88 13.89 -5.64 -14.37
C ASN A 88 12.49 -5.61 -13.76
N LEU A 89 12.16 -4.60 -12.95
CA LEU A 89 10.82 -4.42 -12.38
C LEU A 89 9.76 -4.09 -13.45
N ALA A 90 10.11 -3.25 -14.42
CA ALA A 90 9.22 -2.90 -15.54
C ALA A 90 9.06 -4.06 -16.54
N GLY A 91 10.10 -4.87 -16.70
CA GLY A 91 10.15 -6.08 -17.51
C GLY A 91 9.50 -7.29 -16.84
N VAL A 92 9.25 -7.26 -15.52
CA VAL A 92 8.30 -8.16 -14.88
C VAL A 92 6.92 -7.79 -15.40
N ARG A 93 6.56 -8.39 -16.55
CA ARG A 93 5.16 -8.68 -16.84
C ARG A 93 4.64 -9.31 -15.56
N PRO A 94 3.54 -8.83 -14.93
CA PRO A 94 2.82 -9.72 -14.06
C PRO A 94 2.67 -10.99 -14.89
N ALA A 95 3.00 -12.15 -14.33
CA ALA A 95 2.67 -13.38 -14.99
C ALA A 95 1.14 -13.40 -15.10
N SER A 96 0.58 -12.74 -16.11
CA SER A 96 -0.45 -13.31 -16.94
C SER A 96 0.16 -14.62 -17.38
N ALA A 97 -0.06 -15.64 -16.55
CA ALA A 97 0.08 -17.01 -16.96
C ALA A 97 -0.53 -17.06 -18.35
N PRO A 98 0.25 -17.41 -19.39
CA PRO A 98 -0.38 -17.86 -20.60
C PRO A 98 -1.35 -18.95 -20.15
N LEU A 99 -2.57 -18.93 -20.67
CA LEU A 99 -3.38 -20.15 -20.80
C LEU A 99 -2.57 -21.12 -21.67
N MET A 100 -1.49 -21.66 -21.12
CA MET A 100 -0.70 -22.71 -21.72
C MET A 100 -1.40 -23.99 -21.33
N ALA A 101 -1.89 -24.68 -22.35
CA ALA A 101 -2.53 -25.98 -22.25
C ALA A 101 -1.74 -26.90 -21.31
N ALA A 102 -2.46 -27.53 -20.39
CA ALA A 102 -1.92 -28.47 -19.43
C ALA A 102 -1.11 -29.58 -20.14
N PRO A 103 0.12 -29.88 -19.70
CA PRO A 103 0.70 -31.20 -19.93
C PRO A 103 -0.11 -32.21 -19.12
N ALA A 104 -0.35 -33.38 -19.71
CA ALA A 104 -1.13 -34.47 -19.11
C ALA A 104 -0.69 -34.78 -17.65
N PRO A 105 -1.64 -35.14 -16.76
CA PRO A 105 -1.35 -35.22 -15.34
C PRO A 105 -0.49 -36.44 -15.01
N LEU A 106 0.71 -36.20 -14.49
CA LEU A 106 1.41 -37.18 -13.64
C LEU A 106 0.78 -37.12 -12.24
N ALA A 107 0.48 -38.31 -11.71
CA ALA A 107 -0.33 -38.52 -10.50
C ALA A 107 0.11 -37.63 -9.31
N PRO A 108 -0.84 -37.00 -8.58
CA PRO A 108 -0.51 -36.13 -7.46
C PRO A 108 -0.09 -36.94 -6.24
N MET A 109 1.15 -36.75 -5.80
CA MET A 109 1.59 -37.10 -4.45
C MET A 109 1.01 -36.06 -3.47
N PRO A 110 0.44 -36.46 -2.32
CA PRO A 110 -0.24 -35.52 -1.44
C PRO A 110 0.78 -34.69 -0.66
N ALA A 111 0.82 -33.38 -0.91
CA ALA A 111 1.51 -32.44 -0.04
C ALA A 111 0.68 -32.23 1.25
N PRO A 112 1.32 -32.09 2.42
CA PRO A 112 0.60 -31.83 3.66
C PRO A 112 -0.10 -30.47 3.57
N ALA A 113 -1.43 -30.49 3.77
CA ALA A 113 -2.24 -29.29 3.81
C ALA A 113 -1.85 -28.45 5.03
N VAL A 114 -1.02 -27.44 4.84
CA VAL A 114 -0.85 -26.38 5.83
C VAL A 114 -2.18 -25.61 5.87
N PRO A 115 -2.89 -25.54 7.00
CA PRO A 115 -4.11 -24.76 7.09
C PRO A 115 -3.74 -23.30 6.88
N ALA A 116 -4.12 -22.74 5.72
CA ALA A 116 -4.09 -21.31 5.51
C ALA A 116 -4.95 -20.68 6.60
N ARG A 117 -4.31 -20.07 7.60
CA ARG A 117 -4.98 -19.39 8.70
C ARG A 117 -5.71 -18.19 8.08
N ARG A 118 -6.97 -18.41 7.67
CA ARG A 118 -7.83 -17.42 7.04
C ARG A 118 -8.06 -16.33 8.08
N SER A 119 -7.28 -15.25 7.97
CA SER A 119 -7.38 -14.14 8.90
C SER A 119 -8.77 -13.52 8.77
N PHE A 120 -9.56 -13.61 9.83
CA PHE A 120 -10.91 -13.05 9.95
C PHE A 120 -10.98 -11.56 9.57
N TRP A 121 -9.85 -10.85 9.72
CA TRP A 121 -9.68 -9.43 9.40
C TRP A 121 -9.64 -9.10 7.90
N ARG A 122 -9.42 -10.10 7.04
CA ARG A 122 -9.42 -9.94 5.57
C ARG A 122 -10.79 -10.18 4.93
N HIS A 123 -11.78 -10.63 5.69
CA HIS A 123 -13.12 -10.83 5.15
C HIS A 123 -13.85 -9.48 5.07
N PRO A 124 -14.40 -9.10 3.91
CA PRO A 124 -15.16 -7.85 3.79
C PRO A 124 -16.38 -7.81 4.72
N MET A 125 -16.92 -8.98 5.09
CA MET A 125 -18.07 -9.11 5.97
C MET A 125 -17.83 -8.61 7.39
N THR A 126 -16.60 -8.74 7.92
CA THR A 126 -16.29 -8.28 9.29
C THR A 126 -16.30 -6.76 9.39
N TRP A 127 -15.82 -6.08 8.35
CA TRP A 127 -15.87 -4.62 8.26
C TRP A 127 -17.30 -4.08 8.06
N TYR A 128 -18.18 -4.81 7.36
CA TYR A 128 -19.60 -4.46 7.31
C TYR A 128 -20.29 -4.56 8.67
N VAL A 129 -20.00 -5.61 9.45
CA VAL A 129 -20.55 -5.76 10.81
C VAL A 129 -20.10 -4.62 11.73
N ILE A 130 -18.82 -4.23 11.68
CA ILE A 130 -18.30 -3.09 12.44
C ILE A 130 -19.00 -1.79 12.04
N ALA A 131 -19.18 -1.55 10.74
CA ALA A 131 -19.87 -0.36 10.25
C ALA A 131 -21.34 -0.29 10.73
N ILE A 132 -22.06 -1.42 10.72
CA ILE A 132 -23.45 -1.50 11.19
C ILE A 132 -23.52 -1.25 12.70
N MET A 133 -22.61 -1.82 13.49
CA MET A 133 -22.55 -1.57 14.94
C MET A 133 -22.29 -0.09 15.26
N MET A 134 -21.34 0.53 14.54
CA MET A 134 -21.05 1.96 14.71
C MET A 134 -22.23 2.84 14.30
N LEU A 135 -22.95 2.48 13.23
CA LEU A 135 -24.16 3.18 12.84
C LEU A 135 -25.28 3.01 13.87
N GLY A 136 -25.43 1.82 14.45
CA GLY A 136 -26.38 1.57 15.55
C GLY A 136 -26.09 2.47 16.74
N THR A 137 -24.84 2.53 17.21
CA THR A 137 -24.45 3.39 18.34
C THR A 137 -24.65 4.89 18.06
N ALA A 138 -24.44 5.33 16.81
CA ALA A 138 -24.76 6.69 16.40
C ALA A 138 -26.27 6.97 16.55
N ILE A 139 -27.14 6.06 16.09
CA ILE A 139 -28.60 6.21 16.20
C ILE A 139 -29.05 6.27 17.66
N THR A 140 -28.54 5.40 18.53
CA THR A 140 -28.86 5.44 19.97
C THR A 140 -28.32 6.70 20.65
N GLY A 141 -27.17 7.22 20.19
CA GLY A 141 -26.61 8.50 20.62
C GLY A 141 -27.52 9.68 20.29
N VAL A 142 -28.10 9.71 19.07
CA VAL A 142 -29.12 10.72 18.69
C VAL A 142 -30.31 10.67 19.64
N SER A 143 -30.81 9.48 19.97
CA SER A 143 -31.95 9.35 20.89
C SER A 143 -31.67 9.91 22.28
N ARG A 144 -30.42 9.76 22.79
CA ARG A 144 -30.00 10.32 24.07
C ARG A 144 -29.85 11.85 24.06
N ILE A 145 -29.43 12.45 22.94
CA ILE A 145 -29.32 13.91 22.77
C ILE A 145 -30.68 14.60 22.92
N PHE A 146 -31.75 13.94 22.45
CA PHE A 146 -33.10 14.45 22.59
C PHE A 146 -33.66 14.30 24.02
N THR A 147 -33.02 13.52 24.90
CA THR A 147 -33.46 13.27 26.28
C THR A 147 -32.63 13.98 27.35
N GLU A 148 -31.32 14.18 27.14
CA GLU A 148 -30.42 14.84 28.09
C GLU A 148 -29.68 16.01 27.42
N GLY A 149 -29.74 17.21 28.01
CA GLY A 149 -29.32 18.49 27.44
C GLY A 149 -27.82 18.71 27.23
N ASP A 150 -27.00 17.65 27.19
CA ASP A 150 -25.56 17.75 26.96
C ASP A 150 -25.21 17.53 25.48
N VAL A 151 -25.57 18.55 24.70
CA VAL A 151 -25.62 18.54 23.23
C VAL A 151 -24.22 18.52 22.60
N GLY A 152 -23.22 19.13 23.26
CA GLY A 152 -21.87 19.31 22.70
C GLY A 152 -21.05 18.02 22.59
N ALA A 153 -20.95 17.25 23.69
CA ALA A 153 -20.19 15.99 23.72
C ALA A 153 -20.83 14.92 22.82
N SER A 154 -22.15 14.96 22.71
CA SER A 154 -22.92 13.97 21.98
C SER A 154 -22.88 14.19 20.46
N ILE A 155 -22.85 15.44 19.99
CA ILE A 155 -22.59 15.76 18.57
C ILE A 155 -21.19 15.28 18.17
N GLY A 156 -20.17 15.54 18.99
CA GLY A 156 -18.81 15.08 18.73
C GLY A 156 -18.72 13.56 18.57
N THR A 157 -19.35 12.83 19.48
CA THR A 157 -19.42 11.35 19.46
C THR A 157 -20.12 10.85 18.19
N LEU A 158 -21.22 11.49 17.80
CA LEU A 158 -21.97 11.17 16.58
C LEU A 158 -21.14 11.32 15.32
N VAL A 159 -20.47 12.46 15.18
CA VAL A 159 -19.62 12.76 14.02
C VAL A 159 -18.48 11.73 13.92
N ILE A 160 -17.85 11.39 15.05
CA ILE A 160 -16.79 10.38 15.11
C ILE A 160 -17.32 8.99 14.70
N CYS A 161 -18.47 8.55 15.22
CA CYS A 161 -19.07 7.27 14.86
C CYS A 161 -19.42 7.18 13.37
N LEU A 162 -19.97 8.26 12.79
CA LEU A 162 -20.31 8.31 11.37
C LEU A 162 -19.06 8.28 10.47
N LEU A 163 -17.99 8.99 10.86
CA LEU A 163 -16.71 8.96 10.13
C LEU A 163 -16.08 7.55 10.18
N LEU A 164 -16.07 6.91 11.34
CA LEU A 164 -15.56 5.54 11.49
C LEU A 164 -16.38 4.51 10.69
N ALA A 165 -17.71 4.66 10.67
CA ALA A 165 -18.60 3.83 9.85
C ALA A 165 -18.31 4.02 8.36
N TYR A 166 -18.11 5.26 7.91
CA TYR A 166 -17.78 5.57 6.52
C TYR A 166 -16.43 5.00 6.09
N VAL A 167 -15.38 5.15 6.89
CA VAL A 167 -14.05 4.59 6.62
C VAL A 167 -14.10 3.07 6.56
N SER A 168 -14.80 2.43 7.51
CA SER A 168 -14.99 0.98 7.55
C SER A 168 -15.71 0.46 6.30
N PHE A 169 -16.75 1.17 5.85
CA PHE A 169 -17.48 0.82 4.63
C PHE A 169 -16.63 0.94 3.36
N ARG A 170 -15.84 2.02 3.23
CA ARG A 170 -14.93 2.23 2.10
C ARG A 170 -13.83 1.17 2.06
N TYR A 171 -13.34 0.76 3.23
CA TYR A 171 -12.36 -0.31 3.36
C TYR A 171 -12.95 -1.67 2.94
N ALA A 172 -14.17 -1.99 3.35
CA ALA A 172 -14.89 -3.20 2.93
C ALA A 172 -15.09 -3.24 1.41
N GLN A 173 -15.46 -2.11 0.78
CA GLN A 173 -15.58 -2.02 -0.68
C GLN A 173 -14.25 -2.26 -1.39
N LYS A 174 -13.13 -1.73 -0.84
CA LYS A 174 -11.79 -1.94 -1.41
C LYS A 174 -11.40 -3.41 -1.35
N LEU A 175 -11.65 -4.09 -0.22
CA LEU A 175 -11.42 -5.53 -0.07
C LEU A 175 -12.28 -6.37 -1.03
N GLY A 176 -13.56 -6.02 -1.19
CA GLY A 176 -14.46 -6.70 -2.12
C GLY A 176 -14.10 -6.53 -3.59
N ARG A 177 -13.44 -5.42 -3.95
CA ARG A 177 -12.87 -5.24 -5.29
C ARG A 177 -11.64 -6.12 -5.48
N GLN A 178 -10.75 -6.21 -4.50
CA GLN A 178 -9.54 -7.04 -4.59
C GLN A 178 -9.80 -8.55 -4.56
N ALA A 179 -10.96 -9.00 -4.07
CA ALA A 179 -11.35 -10.41 -4.07
C ALA A 179 -12.02 -10.88 -5.39
N ARG A 180 -12.33 -9.96 -6.31
CA ARG A 180 -12.97 -10.25 -7.62
C ARG A 180 -11.99 -10.22 -8.80
N TRP A 181 -10.71 -10.05 -8.52
CA TRP A 181 -9.58 -10.20 -9.45
C TRP A 181 -8.63 -11.25 -8.89
#